data_AF-A0A3C1SMB7-F1
#
_entry.id   AF-A0A3C1SMB7-F1
#
_cell.length_a   1.000
_cell.length_b   1.000
_cell.length_c   1.000
_cell.angle_alpha   90.00
_cell.angle_beta   90.00
_cell.angle_gamma   90.00
#
_symmetry.space_group_name_H-M   'P 1'
#
loop_
_entity.id
_entity.type
_entity.pdbx_description
1 polymer ?
#
loop_
_entity_poly.entity_id
_entity_poly.type
_entity_poly.pdbx_seq_one_letter_code
_entity_poly.pdbx_strand_id
1 'polypeptide(L)' 'MMKLTKTILALGAVVLAGQAPLALAQKCNDENQVCRDKSGPNVEQTRQRYGDDAARRLERLSSRNYTKAF' A
#
# COMPACT_ATOMS: atom_id res chain seq x y z
N MET A 1 -6.10 -46.19 -36.80
CA MET A 1 -5.13 -46.34 -35.69
C MET A 1 -4.14 -45.20 -35.75
N MET A 2 -4.28 -44.18 -34.90
CA MET A 2 -3.28 -43.13 -34.68
C MET A 2 -3.25 -42.88 -33.17
N LYS A 3 -2.15 -43.27 -32.52
CA LYS A 3 -1.93 -43.12 -31.08
C LYS A 3 -1.73 -41.63 -30.79
N LEU A 4 -2.63 -41.08 -29.98
CA LEU A 4 -2.64 -39.67 -29.57
C LEU A 4 -1.40 -39.37 -28.74
N THR A 5 -0.66 -38.36 -29.20
CA THR A 5 0.64 -37.90 -28.76
C THR A 5 0.68 -37.58 -27.27
N LYS A 6 1.64 -38.16 -26.55
CA LYS A 6 1.91 -37.88 -25.14
C LYS A 6 2.35 -36.42 -24.97
N THR A 7 1.55 -35.69 -24.21
CA THR A 7 1.73 -34.33 -23.72
C THR A 7 3.08 -34.17 -23.01
N ILE A 8 4.00 -33.45 -23.64
CA ILE A 8 5.22 -32.95 -23.02
C ILE A 8 5.05 -31.43 -22.89
N LEU A 9 5.68 -30.86 -21.85
CA LEU A 9 5.91 -29.43 -21.58
C LEU A 9 4.82 -28.81 -20.67
N ALA A 10 5.13 -28.20 -19.53
CA ALA A 10 6.40 -27.92 -18.91
C ALA A 10 6.16 -27.65 -17.42
N LEU A 11 7.06 -28.15 -16.56
CA LEU A 11 7.32 -27.48 -15.29
C LEU A 11 7.91 -26.12 -15.63
N GLY A 12 7.16 -25.04 -15.42
CA GLY A 12 7.61 -23.70 -15.78
C GLY A 12 7.00 -22.62 -14.89
N ALA A 13 7.87 -22.06 -14.03
CA ALA A 13 7.72 -20.81 -13.30
C ALA A 13 6.69 -20.77 -12.15
N VAL A 14 7.13 -21.28 -10.99
CA VAL A 14 6.96 -20.56 -9.72
C VAL A 14 7.57 -19.17 -9.91
N VAL A 15 6.79 -18.12 -10.08
CA VAL A 15 6.97 -16.77 -9.51
C VAL A 15 5.69 -16.03 -9.83
N LEU A 16 4.91 -15.74 -8.81
CA LEU A 16 4.21 -14.48 -8.60
C LEU A 16 3.65 -14.58 -7.18
N ALA A 17 4.57 -14.67 -6.21
CA ALA A 17 4.31 -14.03 -4.93
C ALA A 17 4.13 -12.55 -5.28
N GLY A 18 2.91 -12.19 -5.66
CA GLY A 18 2.47 -10.82 -5.67
C GLY A 18 2.72 -10.34 -4.27
N GLN A 19 3.84 -9.63 -4.12
CA GLN A 19 4.10 -8.59 -3.15
C GLN A 19 2.82 -7.83 -2.80
N ALA A 20 1.98 -8.45 -1.98
CA ALA A 20 1.03 -7.74 -1.15
C ALA A 20 1.94 -6.99 -0.18
N PRO A 21 2.00 -5.65 -0.28
CA PRO A 21 2.83 -4.89 0.62
C PRO A 21 2.36 -5.24 2.02
N LEU A 22 3.33 -5.73 2.79
CA LEU A 22 3.38 -5.78 4.23
C LEU A 22 2.12 -5.15 4.84
N ALA A 23 1.25 -5.98 5.40
CA ALA A 23 0.37 -5.57 6.48
C ALA A 23 1.24 -5.14 7.67
N LEU A 24 1.98 -4.04 7.50
CA LEU A 24 2.47 -3.22 8.58
C LEU A 24 1.21 -2.92 9.40
N ALA A 25 1.33 -2.98 10.72
CA ALA A 25 0.29 -2.60 11.65
C ALA A 25 -0.05 -1.10 11.46
N GLN A 26 -0.74 -0.78 10.37
CA GLN A 26 -1.07 0.54 9.89
C GLN A 26 -2.43 0.86 10.47
N LYS A 27 -2.43 1.71 11.48
CA LYS A 27 -3.68 2.21 12.06
C LYS A 27 -4.14 3.38 11.20
N CYS A 28 -4.80 3.05 10.09
CA CYS A 28 -5.53 4.04 9.33
C CYS A 28 -6.86 4.33 10.04
N ASN A 29 -7.19 5.60 10.16
CA ASN A 29 -8.45 6.05 10.71
C ASN A 29 -9.32 6.52 9.53
N ASP A 30 -10.40 5.79 9.28
CA ASP A 30 -11.31 6.06 8.16
C ASP A 30 -12.15 7.33 8.36
N GLU A 31 -12.51 7.68 9.60
CA GLU A 31 -13.24 8.93 9.89
C GLU A 31 -12.44 10.16 9.48
N ASN A 32 -11.13 10.10 9.74
CA ASN A 32 -10.22 11.21 9.46
C ASN A 32 -9.46 11.05 8.14
N GLN A 33 -9.60 9.89 7.49
CA GLN A 33 -8.86 9.47 6.29
C GLN A 33 -7.34 9.70 6.41
N VAL A 34 -6.77 9.28 7.55
CA VAL A 34 -5.33 9.44 7.84
C VAL A 34 -4.75 8.11 8.25
N CYS A 35 -3.69 7.71 7.56
CA CYS A 35 -2.84 6.60 7.96
C CYS A 35 -1.72 7.06 8.89
N ARG A 36 -1.46 6.29 9.94
CA ARG A 36 -0.36 6.50 10.88
C ARG A 36 0.59 5.31 10.88
N ASP A 37 1.88 5.61 10.99
CA ASP A 37 2.94 4.64 11.24
C ASP A 37 3.53 4.84 12.65
N LYS A 38 4.66 4.18 12.93
CA LYS A 38 5.36 4.27 14.23
C LYS A 38 5.89 5.67 14.55
N SER A 39 6.12 6.50 13.53
CA SER A 39 6.64 7.86 13.64
C SER A 39 5.53 8.93 13.66
N GLY A 40 4.28 8.56 13.32
CA GLY A 40 3.14 9.46 13.38
C GLY A 40 2.29 9.42 12.10
N PRO A 41 1.58 10.52 11.76
CA PRO A 41 0.82 10.59 10.52
C PRO A 41 1.73 10.46 9.29
N ASN A 42 1.36 9.57 8.37
CA ASN A 42 2.14 9.30 7.17
C ASN A 42 1.36 9.72 5.91
N VAL A 43 1.91 10.71 5.20
CA VAL A 43 1.33 11.30 3.98
C VAL A 43 1.29 10.29 2.84
N GLU A 44 2.38 9.57 2.62
CA GLU A 44 2.52 8.63 1.50
C GLU A 44 1.57 7.44 1.64
N GLN A 45 1.43 6.89 2.85
CA GLN A 45 0.45 5.83 3.11
C GLN A 45 -0.99 6.34 3.00
N THR A 46 -1.23 7.58 3.45
CA THR A 46 -2.55 8.22 3.31
C THR A 46 -2.91 8.39 1.83
N ARG A 47 -1.94 8.77 0.99
CA ARG A 47 -2.09 8.84 -0.47
C ARG A 47 -2.45 7.49 -1.07
N GLN A 48 -1.72 6.44 -0.72
CA GLN A 48 -1.95 5.11 -1.28
C GLN A 48 -3.31 4.52 -0.89
N ARG A 49 -3.84 4.85 0.30
CA ARG A 49 -5.10 4.29 0.80
C ARG A 49 -6.34 5.12 0.47
N TYR A 50 -6.27 6.43 0.66
CA TYR A 50 -7.42 7.35 0.53
C TYR A 50 -7.30 8.31 -0.65
N GLY A 51 -6.14 8.36 -1.32
CA GLY A 51 -5.88 9.20 -2.47
C GLY A 51 -5.20 10.52 -2.15
N ASP A 52 -4.87 11.27 -3.21
CA ASP A 52 -4.08 12.50 -3.12
C ASP A 52 -4.77 13.63 -2.35
N ASP A 53 -6.11 13.71 -2.39
CA ASP A 53 -6.84 14.74 -1.64
C ASP A 53 -6.65 14.60 -0.12
N ALA A 54 -6.75 13.36 0.38
CA ALA A 54 -6.51 13.05 1.78
C ALA A 54 -5.05 13.34 2.18
N ALA A 55 -4.10 12.97 1.31
CA ALA A 55 -2.69 13.24 1.51
C ALA A 55 -2.38 14.75 1.59
N ARG A 56 -2.89 15.55 0.64
CA ARG A 56 -2.74 17.02 0.64
C ARG A 56 -3.36 17.67 1.87
N ARG A 57 -4.51 17.16 2.33
CA ARG A 57 -5.12 17.63 3.58
C ARG A 57 -4.21 17.36 4.77
N LEU A 58 -3.64 16.15 4.85
CA LEU A 58 -2.71 15.78 5.91
C LEU A 58 -1.43 16.62 5.88
N GLU A 59 -0.84 16.88 4.70
CA GLU A 59 0.34 17.76 4.58
C GLU A 59 0.07 19.16 5.12
N ARG A 60 -1.09 19.75 4.80
CA ARG A 60 -1.51 21.06 5.32
C ARG A 60 -1.72 21.09 6.84
N LEU A 61 -2.12 19.97 7.42
CA LEU A 61 -2.30 19.83 8.88
C LEU A 61 -0.97 19.58 9.59
N SER A 62 -0.09 18.78 8.98
CA SER A 62 1.25 18.51 9.47
C SER A 62 2.07 19.80 9.48
N SER A 63 2.10 20.52 8.35
CA SER A 63 2.78 21.82 8.22
C SER A 63 2.32 22.81 9.29
N ARG A 64 1.01 22.93 9.56
CA ARG A 64 0.48 23.78 10.64
C ARG A 64 0.92 23.36 12.05
N ASN A 65 1.05 22.06 12.31
CA ASN A 65 1.55 21.59 13.60
C ASN A 65 3.05 21.90 13.75
N TYR A 66 3.84 21.76 12.69
CA TYR A 66 5.25 22.15 12.69
C TYR A 66 5.44 23.66 12.93
N THR A 67 4.58 24.52 12.41
CA THR A 67 4.67 25.98 12.64
C THR A 67 4.33 26.39 14.08
N LYS A 68 3.57 25.56 14.82
CA LYS A 68 3.17 25.85 16.20
C LYS A 68 4.20 25.40 17.25
N ALA A 69 5.24 24.68 16.82
CA ALA A 69 6.28 24.13 17.67
C ALA A 69 7.50 25.07 17.85
N PHE A 70 7.44 26.29 17.33
CA PHE A 70 8.45 27.34 17.45
C PHE A 70 7.88 28.61 18.06
#